data_AF-A0A9E2XAE8-F1
#
_entry.id   AF-A0A9E2XAE8-F1
#
_cell.length_a   1.000
_cell.length_b   1.000
_cell.length_c   1.000
_cell.angle_alpha   90.00
_cell.angle_beta   90.00
_cell.angle_gamma   90.00
#
_symmetry.space_group_name_H-M   'P 1'
#
loop_
_entity.id
_entity.type
_entity.pdbx_description
1 polymer ?
#
loop_
_entity_poly.entity_id
_entity_poly.type
_entity_poly.pdbx_seq_one_letter_code
_entity_poly.pdbx_strand_id
1 'polypeptide(L)'
;MTPDGRFLYGSERKTSTLAGYRIDPEKGTLSPIGHFPTEKTPRGFNIDPRGRFLLSVGLDSNAMTVYRIDPQSGALANLKQYAMGQQPNWIEIVDLR
;
A
#
# COMPACT_ATOMS: atom_id res chain seq x y z
N MET A 1 7.54 0.78 2.96
CA MET A 1 8.33 -0.46 3.09
C MET A 1 7.75 -1.26 4.24
N THR A 2 7.66 -2.59 4.14
CA THR A 2 7.22 -3.42 5.26
C THR A 2 8.22 -3.33 6.42
N PRO A 3 7.78 -3.47 7.69
CA PRO A 3 8.67 -3.36 8.85
C PRO A 3 9.81 -4.39 8.87
N ASP A 4 9.60 -5.55 8.25
CA ASP A 4 10.60 -6.61 8.09
C ASP A 4 11.59 -6.35 6.93
N GLY A 5 11.45 -5.23 6.22
CA GLY A 5 12.33 -4.85 5.11
C GLY A 5 12.21 -5.71 3.85
N ARG A 6 11.25 -6.64 3.75
CA ARG A 6 11.17 -7.57 2.60
C ARG A 6 10.47 -6.99 1.38
N PHE A 7 9.57 -6.03 1.57
CA PHE A 7 8.77 -5.46 0.49
C PHE A 7 8.73 -3.93 0.51
N LEU A 8 8.80 -3.34 -0.68
CA LEU A 8 8.59 -1.91 -0.92
C LEU A 8 7.38 -1.72 -1.83
N TYR A 9 6.59 -0.69 -1.57
CA TYR A 9 5.49 -0.29 -2.43
C TYR A 9 5.63 1.18 -2.78
N GLY A 10 5.18 1.57 -3.97
CA GLY A 10 5.10 2.95 -4.43
C GLY A 10 3.79 3.19 -5.17
N SER A 11 3.14 4.32 -4.92
CA SER A 11 1.91 4.71 -5.61
C SER A 11 2.20 5.36 -6.96
N GLU A 12 1.53 4.92 -8.02
CA GLU A 12 1.51 5.58 -9.32
C GLU A 12 0.12 6.18 -9.55
N ARG A 13 0.07 7.50 -9.73
CA ARG A 13 -1.17 8.27 -9.70
C ARG A 13 -1.97 8.13 -11.00
N LYS A 14 -1.30 8.12 -12.14
CA LYS A 14 -1.94 8.18 -13.46
C LYS A 14 -2.68 6.87 -13.80
N THR A 15 -2.06 5.75 -13.47
CA THR A 15 -2.59 4.39 -13.67
C THR A 15 -3.41 3.90 -12.48
N SER A 16 -3.39 4.63 -11.35
CA SER A 16 -4.06 4.25 -10.10
C SER A 16 -3.64 2.85 -9.64
N THR A 17 -2.34 2.66 -9.51
CA THR A 17 -1.73 1.40 -9.06
C THR A 17 -0.77 1.61 -7.90
N LEU A 18 -0.54 0.55 -7.13
CA LEU A 18 0.61 0.41 -6.24
C LEU A 18 1.61 -0.52 -6.93
N ALA A 19 2.79 -0.02 -7.29
CA ALA A 19 3.91 -0.84 -7.73
C ALA A 19 4.55 -1.51 -6.51
N GLY A 20 4.69 -2.83 -6.54
CA GLY A 20 5.34 -3.61 -5.47
C GLY A 20 6.70 -4.14 -5.89
N TYR A 21 7.63 -4.19 -4.94
CA TYR A 21 8.98 -4.72 -5.12
C TYR A 21 9.38 -5.63 -3.95
N ARG A 22 10.15 -6.69 -4.25
CA ARG A 22 11.02 -7.38 -3.29
C ARG A 22 12.28 -6.57 -3.05
N ILE A 23 12.76 -6.58 -1.81
CA ILE A 23 14.08 -6.08 -1.46
C ILE A 23 15.01 -7.28 -1.25
N ASP A 24 16.18 -7.25 -1.90
CA ASP A 24 17.30 -8.12 -1.55
C ASP A 24 17.92 -7.61 -0.23
N PRO A 25 17.95 -8.43 0.85
CA PRO A 25 18.39 -7.96 2.16
C PRO A 25 19.89 -7.67 2.24
N GLU A 26 20.71 -8.25 1.35
CA GLU A 26 22.17 -8.07 1.35
C GLU A 26 22.57 -6.86 0.48
N LYS A 27 21.89 -6.69 -0.66
CA LYS A 27 22.27 -5.69 -1.67
C LYS A 27 21.39 -4.44 -1.67
N GLY A 28 20.20 -4.50 -1.06
CA GLY A 28 19.20 -3.44 -1.13
C GLY A 28 18.56 -3.25 -2.51
N THR A 29 18.82 -4.17 -3.46
CA THR A 29 18.28 -4.09 -4.82
C THR A 29 16.80 -4.46 -4.86
N LEU A 30 16.06 -3.86 -5.80
CA LEU A 30 14.63 -4.06 -5.96
C LEU A 30 14.32 -5.00 -7.12
N SER A 31 13.45 -5.98 -6.88
CA SER A 31 12.87 -6.83 -7.94
C SER A 31 11.35 -6.64 -7.99
N PRO A 32 10.74 -6.35 -9.15
CA PRO A 32 9.30 -6.11 -9.23
C PRO A 32 8.51 -7.37 -8.86
N ILE A 33 7.42 -7.19 -8.11
CA ILE A 33 6.45 -8.27 -7.80
C ILE A 33 5.05 -8.03 -8.39
N GLY A 34 4.83 -6.86 -8.98
CA GLY A 34 3.59 -6.57 -9.70
C GLY A 34 3.12 -5.13 -9.51
N HIS A 35 2.02 -4.83 -10.20
CA HIS A 35 1.25 -3.60 -10.03
C HIS A 35 -0.14 -3.98 -9.56
N PHE A 36 -0.58 -3.37 -8.47
CA PHE A 36 -1.86 -3.68 -7.83
C PHE A 36 -2.83 -2.52 -8.05
N PRO A 37 -3.96 -2.73 -8.76
CA PRO A 37 -4.99 -1.71 -8.89
C PRO A 37 -5.48 -1.21 -7.52
N THR A 38 -5.64 0.10 -7.39
CA THR A 38 -6.06 0.76 -6.16
C THR A 38 -7.03 1.90 -6.43
N GLU A 39 -7.39 2.59 -5.37
CA GLU A 39 -8.11 3.87 -5.40
C GLU A 39 -7.60 4.85 -6.47
N LYS A 40 -8.50 5.68 -7.01
CA LYS A 40 -8.16 6.64 -8.08
C LYS A 40 -7.25 7.75 -7.57
N THR A 41 -6.16 8.00 -8.29
CA THR A 41 -5.13 8.98 -7.90
C THR A 41 -4.66 8.73 -6.46
N PRO A 42 -4.05 7.56 -6.18
CA PRO A 42 -3.63 7.16 -4.83
C PRO A 42 -2.58 8.14 -4.31
N ARG A 43 -3.00 9.03 -3.39
CA ARG A 43 -2.15 10.14 -2.93
C ARG A 43 -1.39 9.80 -1.66
N GLY A 44 -2.00 8.99 -0.80
CA GLY A 44 -1.40 8.48 0.41
C GLY A 44 -1.68 6.99 0.55
N PHE A 45 -0.72 6.26 1.08
CA PHE A 45 -0.91 4.90 1.54
C PHE A 45 0.04 4.64 2.70
N ASN A 46 -0.27 3.67 3.55
CA ASN A 46 0.61 3.28 4.65
C ASN A 46 0.48 1.78 4.96
N ILE A 47 1.49 1.22 5.61
CA ILE A 47 1.54 -0.18 6.03
C ILE A 47 1.40 -0.22 7.54
N ASP A 48 0.60 -1.14 8.06
CA ASP A 48 0.43 -1.25 9.51
C ASP A 48 1.76 -1.65 10.19
N PRO A 49 1.96 -1.32 11.48
CA PRO A 49 3.21 -1.60 12.18
C PRO A 49 3.60 -3.09 12.24
N ARG A 50 2.66 -4.02 11.99
CA ARG A 50 2.94 -5.47 11.93
C ARG A 50 3.17 -5.98 10.51
N GLY A 51 3.11 -5.13 9.49
CA GLY A 51 3.37 -5.50 8.09
C GLY A 51 2.34 -6.44 7.47
N ARG A 52 1.13 -6.52 8.03
CA ARG A 52 0.06 -7.43 7.60
C ARG A 52 -0.93 -6.76 6.63
N PHE A 53 -1.08 -5.45 6.73
CA PHE A 53 -2.04 -4.68 5.97
C PHE A 53 -1.41 -3.44 5.35
N LEU A 54 -1.89 -3.10 4.16
CA LEU A 54 -1.62 -1.83 3.49
C LEU A 54 -2.95 -1.10 3.29
N LEU A 55 -3.00 0.17 3.65
CA LEU A 55 -4.16 1.03 3.44
C LEU A 55 -3.79 2.07 2.39
N SER A 56 -4.67 2.33 1.42
CA SER A 56 -4.43 3.30 0.33
C SER A 56 -5.65 4.20 0.16
N VAL A 57 -5.46 5.51 0.09
CA VAL A 57 -6.52 6.51 -0.13
C VAL A 57 -6.40 7.12 -1.53
N GLY A 58 -7.53 7.28 -2.21
CA GLY A 58 -7.60 7.95 -3.50
C GLY A 58 -8.18 9.35 -3.38
N LEU A 59 -7.44 10.31 -3.91
CA LEU A 59 -7.89 11.70 -3.94
C LEU A 59 -9.16 11.86 -4.77
N ASP A 60 -9.24 11.19 -5.93
CA ASP A 60 -10.36 11.34 -6.86
C ASP A 60 -11.49 10.33 -6.60
N SER A 61 -11.23 9.25 -5.86
CA SER A 61 -12.26 8.27 -5.49
C SER A 61 -12.97 8.60 -4.18
N ASN A 62 -12.44 9.52 -3.36
CA ASN A 62 -12.97 9.82 -2.02
C ASN A 62 -13.14 8.55 -1.18
N ALA A 63 -12.19 7.62 -1.29
CA ALA A 63 -12.28 6.31 -0.65
C ALA A 63 -10.91 5.81 -0.21
N MET A 64 -10.94 4.85 0.72
CA MET A 64 -9.79 4.09 1.18
C MET A 64 -10.03 2.61 0.96
N THR A 65 -9.04 1.90 0.42
CA THR A 65 -9.04 0.43 0.40
C THR A 65 -8.00 -0.13 1.37
N VAL A 66 -8.41 -1.18 2.08
CA VAL A 66 -7.55 -2.01 2.93
C VAL A 66 -7.16 -3.27 2.16
N TYR A 67 -5.87 -3.57 2.13
CA TYR A 67 -5.29 -4.74 1.50
C TYR A 67 -4.62 -5.62 2.56
N ARG A 68 -4.71 -6.94 2.41
CA ARG A 68 -3.81 -7.89 3.08
C ARG A 68 -2.53 -8.00 2.26
N ILE A 69 -1.38 -7.96 2.94
CA ILE A 69 -0.08 -8.27 2.35
C ILE A 69 0.14 -9.77 2.48
N ASP A 70 0.34 -10.46 1.36
CA ASP A 70 0.78 -11.85 1.38
C ASP A 70 2.22 -11.93 1.91
N PRO A 71 2.49 -12.70 2.99
CA PRO A 71 3.78 -12.65 3.67
C PRO A 71 4.90 -13.33 2.88
N GLN A 72 4.62 -14.08 1.80
CA GLN A 72 5.65 -14.75 1.01
C GLN A 72 5.96 -13.97 -0.27
N SER A 73 4.91 -13.56 -0.97
CA SER A 73 5.00 -12.89 -2.27
C SER A 73 5.03 -11.37 -2.16
N GLY A 74 4.43 -10.79 -1.12
CA GLY A 74 4.16 -9.35 -1.02
C GLY A 74 2.96 -8.92 -1.87
N ALA A 75 2.20 -9.86 -2.45
CA ALA A 75 1.02 -9.53 -3.22
C ALA A 75 -0.06 -8.88 -2.33
N LEU A 76 -0.77 -7.89 -2.89
CA LEU A 76 -1.86 -7.20 -2.20
C LEU A 76 -3.20 -7.83 -2.56
N ALA A 77 -3.91 -8.35 -1.55
CA ALA A 77 -5.28 -8.82 -1.69
C ALA A 77 -6.25 -7.78 -1.15
N ASN A 78 -7.15 -7.26 -2.01
CA ASN A 78 -8.21 -6.34 -1.58
C ASN A 78 -9.10 -7.02 -0.54
N LEU A 79 -9.29 -6.38 0.61
CA LEU A 79 -10.19 -6.85 1.67
C LEU A 79 -11.49 -6.06 1.69
N LYS A 80 -11.38 -4.73 1.75
CA LYS A 80 -12.53 -3.85 1.94
C LYS A 80 -12.22 -2.43 1.54
N GLN A 81 -13.19 -1.77 0.91
CA GLN A 81 -13.20 -0.34 0.63
C GLN A 81 -14.11 0.38 1.62
N TYR A 82 -13.73 1.60 1.98
CA TYR A 82 -14.48 2.51 2.85
C TYR A 82 -14.62 3.85 2.15
N ALA A 83 -15.84 4.41 2.15
CA ALA A 83 -16.05 5.79 1.76
C ALA A 83 -15.36 6.73 2.76
N MET A 84 -14.76 7.80 2.23
CA MET A 84 -14.04 8.82 2.99
C MET A 84 -14.66 10.20 2.76
N GLY A 85 -14.09 11.21 3.42
CA GLY A 85 -14.33 12.61 3.08
C GLY A 85 -13.78 12.96 1.69
N GLN A 86 -13.91 14.22 1.31
CA GLN A 86 -13.42 14.70 0.02
C GLN A 86 -11.88 14.73 -0.02
N GLN A 87 -11.31 14.25 -1.13
CA GLN A 87 -9.89 14.34 -1.46
C GLN A 87 -8.93 13.87 -0.35
N PRO A 88 -9.12 12.65 0.20
CA PRO A 88 -8.23 12.13 1.22
C PRO A 88 -6.81 11.99 0.64
N ASN A 89 -5.81 12.42 1.40
CA ASN A 89 -4.45 12.57 0.90
C ASN A 89 -3.35 11.96 1.78
N TRP A 90 -3.67 11.56 3.01
CA TRP A 90 -2.71 11.07 3.99
C TRP A 90 -3.29 9.94 4.85
N ILE A 91 -2.41 9.04 5.33
CA ILE A 91 -2.77 7.97 6.25
C ILE A 91 -1.69 7.86 7.33
N GLU A 92 -2.10 7.94 8.58
CA GLU A 92 -1.30 7.56 9.74
C GLU A 92 -1.96 6.38 10.46
N ILE A 93 -1.17 5.40 10.86
CA ILE A 93 -1.63 4.24 11.61
C ILE A 93 -1.00 4.32 12.99
N VAL A 94 -1.80 4.67 13.99
CA VAL A 94 -1.36 4.85 15.37
C VAL A 94 -1.66 3.58 16.16
N ASP A 95 -0.64 3.04 16.84
CA ASP A 95 -0.83 1.98 17.83
C ASP A 95 -1.15 2.62 19.19
N LEU A 96 -2.30 2.32 19.77
CA LEU A 96 -2.81 2.94 20.99
C LEU A 96 -2.39 2.19 22.26
N ARG A 97 -1.22 1.55 22.25
CA ARG A 97 -0.71 0.80 23.42
C ARG A 97 -0.42 1.71 24.61
#